data_AF-A0A2K5HPR6-F1
#
_entry.id   AF-A0A2K5HPR6-F1
#
_cell.length_a   1.000
_cell.length_b   1.000
_cell.length_c   1.000
_cell.angle_alpha   90.00
_cell.angle_beta   90.00
_cell.angle_gamma   90.00
#
_symmetry.space_group_name_H-M   'P 1'
#
loop_
_entity.id
_entity.type
_entity.pdbx_description
1 polymer ?
#
loop_
_entity_poly.entity_id
_entity_poly.type
_entity_poly.pdbx_seq_one_letter_code
_entity_poly.pdbx_strand_id
1 'polypeptide(L)'
;GEGVCKEANITVHPTQLQGQYQGSFEGGSMHVRFVSTDYSNLILYVRFEDDEITSLWVLLARRMQEDPKWVGRYLEYVEKFHLQKAPVFNIDGPCPPPR
;
A
#
# COMPACT_ATOMS: atom_id res chain seq x y z
N GLY A 1 -8.43 -5.75 15.07
CA GLY A 1 -7.74 -6.02 16.35
C GLY A 1 -8.32 -5.12 17.43
N GLU A 2 -8.00 -5.36 18.70
CA GLU A 2 -8.58 -4.79 19.95
C GLU A 2 -8.58 -3.23 20.11
N GLY A 3 -8.65 -2.43 19.04
CA GLY A 3 -8.61 -0.97 19.13
C GLY A 3 -7.26 -0.41 19.63
N VAL A 4 -6.23 -1.26 19.68
CA VAL A 4 -4.88 -0.88 20.10
C VAL A 4 -4.01 -0.59 18.87
N CYS A 5 -3.47 0.61 18.83
CA CYS A 5 -2.49 1.03 17.83
C CYS A 5 -1.19 0.24 17.96
N LYS A 6 -0.74 -0.32 16.84
CA LYS A 6 0.57 -0.96 16.71
C LYS A 6 1.34 -0.27 15.58
N GLU A 7 2.55 0.15 15.88
CA GLU A 7 3.46 0.72 14.89
C GLU A 7 4.36 -0.38 14.34
N ALA A 8 4.60 -0.33 13.03
CA ALA A 8 5.55 -1.19 12.34
C ALA A 8 6.41 -0.33 11.40
N ASN A 9 7.72 -0.48 11.51
CA ASN A 9 8.68 0.19 10.64
C ASN A 9 9.17 -0.79 9.59
N ILE A 10 8.92 -0.48 8.32
CA ILE A 10 9.34 -1.29 7.18
C ILE A 10 10.31 -0.46 6.35
N THR A 11 11.54 -0.97 6.21
CA THR A 11 12.55 -0.35 5.36
C THR A 11 12.55 -1.04 4.00
N VAL A 12 12.54 -0.24 2.94
CA VAL A 12 12.68 -0.73 1.55
C VAL A 12 13.86 -0.06 0.88
N HIS A 13 14.56 -0.82 0.06
CA HIS A 13 15.74 -0.39 -0.68
C HIS A 13 15.44 -0.30 -2.17
N PRO A 14 15.97 0.71 -2.88
CA PRO A 14 15.80 0.80 -4.33
C PRO A 14 16.43 -0.41 -5.02
N THR A 15 15.77 -0.88 -6.06
CA THR A 15 16.38 -1.83 -7.00
C THR A 15 17.08 -1.06 -8.13
N GLN A 16 17.58 -1.78 -9.14
CA GLN A 16 18.14 -1.17 -10.35
C GLN A 16 17.06 -0.66 -11.33
N LEU A 17 15.77 -0.95 -11.05
CA LEU A 17 14.65 -0.53 -11.88
C LEU A 17 13.93 0.66 -11.23
N GLN A 18 13.71 1.72 -12.01
CA GLN A 18 13.03 2.91 -11.53
C GLN A 18 11.63 2.58 -10.99
N GLY A 19 11.32 3.10 -9.81
CA GLY A 19 10.03 2.90 -9.14
C GLY A 19 9.86 1.51 -8.52
N GLN A 20 10.89 0.68 -8.46
CA GLN A 20 10.86 -0.63 -7.81
C GLN A 20 11.82 -0.68 -6.62
N TYR A 21 11.30 -1.22 -5.52
CA TYR A 21 11.98 -1.33 -4.25
C TYR A 21 11.82 -2.75 -3.70
N GLN A 22 12.76 -3.17 -2.87
CA GLN A 22 12.74 -4.46 -2.20
C GLN A 22 13.05 -4.28 -0.71
N GLY A 23 12.37 -5.03 0.13
CA GLY A 23 12.63 -5.08 1.57
C GLY A 23 12.26 -6.45 2.13
N SER A 24 12.12 -6.52 3.44
CA SER A 24 11.59 -7.69 4.14
C SER A 24 10.42 -7.30 5.03
N PHE A 25 9.48 -8.24 5.17
CA PHE A 25 8.33 -8.10 6.05
C PHE A 25 8.10 -9.45 6.75
N GLU A 26 8.06 -9.46 8.09
CA GLU A 26 7.86 -10.67 8.91
C GLU A 26 8.78 -11.86 8.56
N GLY A 27 9.98 -11.58 8.05
CA GLY A 27 10.96 -12.60 7.65
C GLY A 27 10.87 -13.04 6.18
N GLY A 28 9.80 -12.67 5.47
CA GLY A 28 9.64 -12.88 4.02
C GLY A 28 10.21 -11.74 3.17
N SER A 29 10.31 -11.96 1.86
CA SER A 29 10.70 -10.93 0.90
C SER A 29 9.51 -10.06 0.51
N MET A 30 9.73 -8.76 0.40
CA MET A 30 8.69 -7.82 -0.02
C MET A 30 9.18 -6.99 -1.21
N HIS A 31 8.40 -6.98 -2.28
CA HIS A 31 8.64 -6.18 -3.47
C HIS A 31 7.59 -5.07 -3.57
N VAL A 32 8.04 -3.83 -3.73
CA VAL A 32 7.16 -2.65 -3.83
C VAL A 32 7.38 -1.99 -5.18
N ARG A 33 6.28 -1.71 -5.89
CA ARG A 33 6.28 -0.98 -7.15
C ARG A 33 5.41 0.26 -7.06
N PHE A 34 5.99 1.39 -7.40
CA PHE A 34 5.31 2.66 -7.53
C PHE A 34 4.67 2.70 -8.92
N VAL A 35 3.35 2.59 -8.98
CA VAL A 35 2.61 2.41 -10.24
C VAL A 35 2.23 3.75 -10.85
N SER A 36 1.72 4.67 -10.04
CA SER A 36 1.31 6.00 -10.51
C SER A 36 1.32 6.99 -9.37
N THR A 37 1.82 8.20 -9.61
CA THR A 37 1.81 9.28 -8.62
C THR A 37 1.83 10.66 -9.26
N ASP A 38 1.19 11.63 -8.61
CA ASP A 38 1.37 13.08 -8.84
C ASP A 38 2.04 13.75 -7.62
N TYR A 39 2.70 12.95 -6.78
CA TYR A 39 3.25 13.31 -5.47
C TYR A 39 2.21 13.67 -4.40
N SER A 40 0.94 13.92 -4.74
CA SER A 40 -0.16 14.12 -3.78
C SER A 40 -0.93 12.83 -3.52
N ASN A 41 -1.02 11.98 -4.53
CA ASN A 41 -1.62 10.67 -4.54
C ASN A 41 -0.62 9.65 -5.09
N LEU A 42 -0.73 8.41 -4.64
CA LEU A 42 0.20 7.34 -4.98
C LEU A 42 -0.55 6.01 -5.03
N ILE A 43 -0.45 5.31 -6.15
CA ILE A 43 -0.87 3.91 -6.29
C ILE A 43 0.37 3.02 -6.19
N LEU A 44 0.34 2.08 -5.26
CA LEU A 44 1.37 1.09 -5.03
C LEU A 44 0.86 -0.31 -5.37
N TYR A 45 1.75 -1.13 -5.91
CA TYR A 45 1.62 -2.58 -5.92
C TYR A 45 2.67 -3.17 -4.99
N VAL A 46 2.25 -4.00 -4.05
CA VAL A 46 3.13 -4.68 -3.10
C VAL A 46 2.95 -6.18 -3.25
N ARG A 47 4.05 -6.91 -3.36
CA ARG A 47 4.08 -8.37 -3.41
C ARG A 47 4.88 -8.88 -2.23
N PHE A 48 4.26 -9.71 -1.42
CA PHE A 48 4.87 -10.44 -0.32
C PHE A 48 5.17 -11.86 -0.80
N GLU A 49 6.39 -12.30 -0.56
CA GLU A 49 6.89 -13.62 -0.92
C GLU A 49 7.45 -14.26 0.37
N ASP A 50 6.63 -15.08 1.00
CA ASP A 50 7.00 -15.93 2.14
C ASP A 50 6.76 -17.41 1.77
N ASP A 51 5.95 -18.14 2.54
CA ASP A 51 5.47 -19.48 2.19
C ASP A 51 4.44 -19.41 1.05
N GLU A 52 3.68 -18.31 0.97
CA GLU A 52 2.74 -18.02 -0.10
C GLU A 52 3.05 -16.67 -0.75
N ILE A 53 2.54 -16.47 -1.98
CA ILE A 53 2.66 -15.19 -2.67
C ILE A 53 1.36 -14.43 -2.49
N THR A 54 1.41 -13.37 -1.70
CA THR A 54 0.28 -12.44 -1.53
C THR A 54 0.58 -11.11 -2.20
N SER A 55 -0.40 -10.53 -2.87
CA SER A 55 -0.25 -9.25 -3.56
C SER A 55 -1.32 -8.26 -3.17
N LEU A 56 -0.94 -6.99 -3.01
CA LEU A 56 -1.80 -5.90 -2.56
C LEU A 56 -1.67 -4.71 -3.50
N TRP A 57 -2.81 -4.07 -3.78
CA TRP A 57 -2.88 -2.77 -4.45
C TRP A 57 -3.37 -1.73 -3.47
N VAL A 58 -2.64 -0.63 -3.33
CA VAL A 58 -2.91 0.42 -2.34
C VAL A 58 -3.03 1.78 -3.03
N LEU A 59 -4.06 2.54 -2.66
CA LEU A 59 -4.18 3.97 -2.97
C LEU A 59 -3.87 4.77 -1.71
N LEU A 60 -2.84 5.62 -1.77
CA LEU A 60 -2.44 6.55 -0.72
C LEU A 60 -2.68 7.99 -1.18
N ALA A 61 -3.12 8.84 -0.27
CA ALA A 61 -3.34 10.26 -0.51
C ALA A 61 -2.75 11.10 0.63
N ARG A 62 -2.19 12.28 0.32
CA ARG A 62 -1.68 13.23 1.33
C ARG A 62 -2.79 13.86 2.19
N ARG A 63 -4.02 13.89 1.69
CA ARG A 63 -5.19 14.44 2.38
C ARG A 63 -6.27 13.37 2.41
N MET A 64 -7.09 13.36 3.46
CA MET A 64 -8.23 12.44 3.57
C MET A 64 -9.33 12.71 2.53
N GLN A 65 -9.35 13.89 1.90
CA GLN A 65 -10.30 14.17 0.84
C GLN A 65 -9.95 13.30 -0.38
N GLU A 66 -10.81 12.33 -0.67
CA GLU A 66 -10.68 11.48 -1.84
C GLU A 66 -10.68 12.33 -3.12
N ASP A 67 -9.68 12.13 -3.97
CA ASP A 67 -9.67 12.66 -5.33
C ASP A 67 -10.39 11.66 -6.26
N PRO A 68 -11.56 12.01 -6.83
CA PRO A 68 -12.35 11.08 -7.65
C PRO A 68 -11.58 10.51 -8.83
N LYS A 69 -10.64 11.27 -9.40
CA LYS A 69 -9.82 10.80 -10.53
C LYS A 69 -8.88 9.67 -10.11
N TRP A 70 -8.29 9.78 -8.92
CA TRP A 70 -7.36 8.78 -8.39
C TRP A 70 -8.09 7.55 -7.87
N VAL A 71 -9.26 7.73 -7.25
CA VAL A 71 -10.16 6.62 -6.90
C VAL A 71 -10.58 5.85 -8.17
N GLY A 72 -11.02 6.56 -9.22
CA GLY A 72 -11.37 5.93 -10.49
C GLY A 72 -10.22 5.11 -11.08
N ARG A 73 -9.02 5.69 -11.17
CA ARG A 73 -7.82 4.97 -11.64
C ARG A 73 -7.47 3.75 -10.79
N TYR A 74 -7.62 3.84 -9.47
CA TYR A 74 -7.40 2.69 -8.59
C TYR A 74 -8.43 1.57 -8.86
N LEU A 75 -9.70 1.93 -9.04
CA LEU A 75 -10.77 0.99 -9.35
C LEU A 75 -10.56 0.28 -10.70
N GLU A 76 -9.98 0.96 -11.71
CA GLU A 76 -9.58 0.31 -12.97
C GLU A 76 -8.58 -0.83 -12.74
N TYR A 77 -7.64 -0.68 -11.81
CA TYR A 77 -6.71 -1.76 -11.45
C TYR A 77 -7.40 -2.88 -10.66
N VAL A 78 -8.29 -2.53 -9.73
CA VAL A 78 -9.10 -3.50 -8.98
C VAL A 78 -9.89 -4.40 -9.93
N GLU A 79 -10.57 -3.80 -10.92
CA GLU A 79 -11.32 -4.52 -11.94
C GLU A 79 -10.40 -5.37 -12.82
N LYS A 80 -9.35 -4.77 -13.37
CA LYS A 80 -8.42 -5.45 -14.29
C LYS A 80 -7.74 -6.68 -13.69
N PHE A 81 -7.41 -6.64 -12.40
CA PHE A 81 -6.73 -7.73 -11.70
C PHE A 81 -7.67 -8.57 -10.84
N HIS A 82 -8.98 -8.35 -10.94
CA HIS A 82 -10.01 -9.08 -10.18
C HIS A 82 -9.71 -9.14 -8.68
N LEU A 83 -9.24 -8.02 -8.12
CA LEU A 83 -8.85 -7.96 -6.72
C LEU A 83 -10.08 -8.05 -5.84
N GLN A 84 -10.03 -8.90 -4.82
CA GLN A 84 -11.04 -8.87 -3.79
C GLN A 84 -10.93 -7.54 -3.03
N LYS A 85 -12.08 -6.92 -2.77
CA LYS A 85 -12.14 -5.69 -1.97
C LYS A 85 -11.61 -6.01 -0.57
N ALA A 86 -10.40 -5.55 -0.24
CA ALA A 86 -9.93 -5.59 1.11
C ALA A 86 -10.82 -4.68 1.97
N PRO A 87 -11.31 -5.14 3.14
CA PRO A 87 -12.22 -4.38 3.98
C PRO A 87 -11.56 -3.17 4.67
N VAL A 88 -10.25 -3.01 4.52
CA VAL A 88 -9.47 -1.97 5.20
C VAL A 88 -9.48 -0.68 4.39
N PHE A 89 -10.58 0.06 4.52
CA PHE A 89 -10.52 1.51 4.38
C PHE A 89 -9.91 2.02 5.70
N ASN A 90 -9.05 3.03 5.65
CA ASN A 90 -8.49 3.63 6.84
C ASN A 90 -9.58 4.51 7.52
N ILE A 91 -10.63 3.88 8.04
CA ILE A 91 -11.84 4.55 8.59
C ILE A 91 -11.67 4.97 10.05
N ASP A 92 -10.76 4.33 10.78
CA ASP A 92 -10.59 4.56 12.23
C ASP A 92 -9.65 5.74 12.55
N GLY A 93 -9.16 6.45 11.53
CA GLY A 93 -8.23 7.58 11.66
C GLY A 93 -6.80 7.14 12.01
N PRO A 94 -5.82 8.05 11.92
CA PRO A 94 -4.43 7.75 12.27
C PRO A 94 -4.31 7.48 13.77
N CYS A 95 -3.44 6.54 14.14
CA CYS A 95 -3.00 6.37 15.52
C CYS A 95 -2.45 7.70 16.08
N PRO A 96 -2.75 8.05 17.34
CA PRO A 96 -2.16 9.24 17.95
C PRO A 96 -0.63 9.09 17.98
N PRO A 97 0.12 10.20 17.82
CA PRO A 97 1.58 10.13 17.83
C PRO A 97 2.08 9.56 19.17
N PRO A 98 3.15 8.76 19.17
CA PRO A 98 3.77 8.27 20.39
C PRO A 98 4.22 9.47 21.25
N ARG A 99 3.97 9.40 22.56
CA ARG A 99 4.36 10.45 23.52
C ARG A 99 5.86 10.49 23.74
#